data_AF-A0A6I2U2R0-F1
#
_entry.id   AF-A0A6I2U2R0-F1
#
_cell.length_a   1.000
_cell.length_b   1.000
_cell.length_c   1.000
_cell.angle_alpha   90.00
_cell.angle_beta   90.00
_cell.angle_gamma   90.00
#
_symmetry.space_group_name_H-M   'P 1'
#
loop_
_entity.id
_entity.type
_entity.pdbx_description
1 polymer ?
#
loop_
_entity_poly.entity_id
_entity_poly.type
_entity_poly.pdbx_seq_one_letter_code
_entity_poly.pdbx_strand_id
1 'polypeptide(L)'
;MGNEVDLQRPFADVYKALDLKTQRKAMRSAMRKEGNRVKKVAVSTLHSKAIGPGTKRSLDKGIYVRTYPNRFGLGFMVTVKPFGKKGIHENRRSLEKPVLMWAEDGTRLRHVGKRTSSFFSKSRWSGNRVRQYRRDGHQTGKMPGYRFLAETEEKTAGSVENNLFDSFQSNIEKAAKKQGLM
;
A
#
# COMPACT_ATOMS: atom_id res chain seq x y z
N MET A 1 43.76 20.56 3.36
CA MET A 1 43.25 20.33 4.72
C MET A 1 42.23 19.21 4.62
N GLY A 2 42.61 18.01 5.09
CA GLY A 2 41.73 16.85 5.02
C GLY A 2 40.54 17.05 5.94
N ASN A 3 39.34 16.80 5.43
CA ASN A 3 38.15 16.65 6.28
C ASN A 3 38.31 15.33 7.04
N GLU A 4 38.93 15.37 8.22
CA GLU A 4 38.83 14.28 9.18
C GLU A 4 37.37 14.20 9.64
N VAL A 5 36.63 13.27 9.03
CA VAL A 5 35.30 12.86 9.46
C VAL A 5 35.49 12.12 10.77
N ASP A 6 34.93 12.65 11.86
CA ASP A 6 35.03 12.05 13.19
C ASP A 6 34.51 10.60 13.19
N LEU A 7 35.42 9.67 13.50
CA LEU A 7 35.22 8.22 13.42
C LEU A 7 34.35 7.65 14.57
N GLN A 8 33.86 8.49 15.50
CA GLN A 8 32.99 8.08 16.62
C GLN A 8 31.47 8.33 16.42
N ARG A 9 31.08 8.91 15.27
CA ARG A 9 29.74 8.93 14.60
C ARG A 9 28.61 9.85 15.11
N PRO A 10 28.66 11.16 14.85
CA PRO A 10 27.44 11.92 14.57
C PRO A 10 26.97 11.61 13.13
N PHE A 11 25.85 10.90 12.99
CA PHE A 11 25.19 10.56 11.71
C PHE A 11 25.20 11.69 10.65
N ALA A 12 25.09 12.94 11.10
CA ALA A 12 25.07 14.13 10.28
C ALA A 12 26.33 14.32 9.42
N ASP A 13 27.51 14.01 9.92
CA ASP A 13 28.77 14.30 9.22
C ASP A 13 29.03 13.28 8.12
N VAL A 14 28.73 12.02 8.40
CA VAL A 14 28.75 10.92 7.42
C VAL A 14 27.72 11.18 6.33
N TYR A 15 26.53 11.65 6.70
CA TYR A 15 25.50 12.01 5.75
C TYR A 15 25.97 13.14 4.82
N LYS A 16 26.56 14.21 5.37
CA LYS A 16 27.09 15.35 4.59
C LYS A 16 28.24 14.96 3.65
N ALA A 17 29.10 14.01 4.06
CA ALA A 17 30.21 13.55 3.25
C ALA A 17 29.78 12.72 2.02
N LEU A 18 28.59 12.11 2.06
CA LEU A 18 28.07 11.30 0.96
C LEU A 18 27.44 12.14 -0.15
N ASP A 19 27.65 11.73 -1.40
CA ASP A 19 26.96 12.30 -2.56
C ASP A 19 25.42 12.17 -2.44
N LEU A 20 24.70 13.19 -2.91
CA LEU A 20 23.25 13.29 -2.93
C LEU A 20 22.58 12.08 -3.62
N LYS A 21 23.20 11.52 -4.67
CA LYS A 21 22.69 10.32 -5.34
C LYS A 21 22.69 9.12 -4.40
N THR A 22 23.73 8.99 -3.58
CA THR A 22 23.91 7.90 -2.61
C THR A 22 22.94 8.06 -1.45
N GLN A 23 22.81 9.28 -0.91
CA GLN A 23 21.82 9.61 0.11
C GLN A 23 20.39 9.25 -0.34
N ARG A 24 20.00 9.69 -1.55
CA ARG A 24 18.67 9.40 -2.13
C ARG A 24 18.45 7.89 -2.34
N LYS A 25 19.49 7.17 -2.77
CA LYS A 25 19.44 5.71 -2.92
C LYS A 25 19.24 5.02 -1.56
N ALA A 26 19.95 5.45 -0.53
CA ALA A 26 19.82 4.94 0.83
C ALA A 26 18.42 5.16 1.40
N MET A 27 17.86 6.37 1.23
CA MET A 27 16.47 6.68 1.61
C MET A 27 15.46 5.83 0.85
N ARG A 28 15.59 5.71 -0.47
CA ARG A 28 14.68 4.91 -1.30
C ARG A 28 14.69 3.43 -0.91
N SER A 29 15.85 2.91 -0.53
CA SER A 29 15.99 1.55 0.00
C SER A 29 15.27 1.40 1.33
N ALA A 30 15.44 2.35 2.25
CA ALA A 30 14.72 2.38 3.53
C ALA A 30 13.20 2.43 3.33
N MET A 31 12.69 3.32 2.47
CA MET A 31 11.28 3.41 2.09
C MET A 31 10.71 2.09 1.55
N ARG A 32 11.48 1.39 0.71
CA ARG A 32 11.06 0.08 0.17
C ARG A 32 11.00 -0.99 1.26
N LYS A 33 11.99 -1.01 2.15
CA LYS A 33 12.06 -1.95 3.27
C LYS A 33 10.89 -1.73 4.23
N GLU A 34 10.64 -0.47 4.59
CA GLU A 34 9.54 -0.12 5.49
C GLU A 34 8.17 -0.40 4.85
N GLY A 35 7.97 -0.04 3.59
CA GLY A 35 6.74 -0.40 2.88
C GLY A 35 6.49 -1.92 2.86
N ASN A 36 7.54 -2.74 2.69
CA ASN A 36 7.42 -4.20 2.78
C ASN A 36 7.10 -4.70 4.20
N ARG A 37 7.60 -4.03 5.24
CA ARG A 37 7.23 -4.32 6.64
C ARG A 37 5.75 -4.01 6.87
N VAL A 38 5.29 -2.81 6.49
CA VAL A 38 3.88 -2.42 6.60
C VAL A 38 2.99 -3.37 5.79
N LYS A 39 3.42 -3.80 4.60
CA LYS A 39 2.71 -4.85 3.83
C LYS A 39 2.53 -6.14 4.63
N LYS A 40 3.54 -6.60 5.38
CA LYS A 40 3.41 -7.82 6.19
C LYS A 40 2.35 -7.65 7.28
N VAL A 41 2.30 -6.48 7.91
CA VAL A 41 1.25 -6.14 8.89
C VAL A 41 -0.13 -6.10 8.21
N ALA A 42 -0.23 -5.55 7.00
CA ALA A 42 -1.46 -5.57 6.21
C ALA A 42 -1.93 -6.99 5.87
N VAL A 43 -1.00 -7.90 5.51
CA VAL A 43 -1.31 -9.31 5.26
C VAL A 43 -1.80 -9.99 6.55
N SER A 44 -1.13 -9.75 7.68
CA SER A 44 -1.56 -10.28 8.97
C SER A 44 -2.95 -9.78 9.37
N THR A 45 -3.22 -8.48 9.16
CA THR A 45 -4.52 -7.86 9.44
C THR A 45 -5.59 -8.36 8.47
N LEU A 46 -5.25 -8.64 7.21
CA LEU A 46 -6.18 -9.29 6.28
C LEU A 46 -6.56 -10.69 6.77
N HIS A 47 -5.58 -11.48 7.23
CA HIS A 47 -5.81 -12.84 7.71
C HIS A 47 -6.62 -12.89 9.00
N SER A 48 -6.55 -11.85 9.85
CA SER A 48 -7.42 -11.76 11.03
C SER A 48 -8.88 -11.44 10.65
N LYS A 49 -9.14 -10.95 9.44
CA LYS A 49 -10.50 -10.85 8.91
C LYS A 49 -10.90 -12.20 8.31
N ALA A 50 -12.14 -12.61 8.55
CA ALA A 50 -12.73 -13.82 7.98
C ALA A 50 -13.06 -13.65 6.47
N ILE A 51 -12.07 -13.29 5.65
CA ILE A 51 -12.18 -13.01 4.21
C ILE A 51 -11.34 -14.02 3.43
N GLY A 52 -11.89 -14.52 2.32
CA GLY A 52 -11.20 -15.49 1.47
C GLY A 52 -11.49 -16.99 1.70
N PRO A 53 -12.30 -17.47 2.68
CA PRO A 53 -12.68 -18.88 2.66
C PRO A 53 -13.47 -19.17 1.37
N GLY A 54 -12.88 -19.99 0.49
CA GLY A 54 -13.45 -20.34 -0.82
C GLY A 54 -12.75 -19.72 -2.05
N THR A 55 -11.70 -18.92 -1.89
CA THR A 55 -10.88 -18.45 -3.02
C THR A 55 -9.79 -19.45 -3.39
N LYS A 56 -9.62 -19.77 -4.68
CA LYS A 56 -8.58 -20.72 -5.16
C LYS A 56 -7.15 -20.23 -4.93
N ARG A 57 -6.95 -18.92 -4.92
CA ARG A 57 -5.66 -18.26 -4.68
C ARG A 57 -5.78 -17.43 -3.42
N SER A 58 -4.73 -17.44 -2.60
CA SER A 58 -4.66 -16.57 -1.44
C SER A 58 -4.76 -15.10 -1.85
N LEU A 59 -5.57 -14.35 -1.10
CA LEU A 59 -5.87 -12.95 -1.38
C LEU A 59 -4.69 -12.03 -1.06
N ASP A 60 -3.85 -12.40 -0.09
CA ASP A 60 -2.64 -11.68 0.32
C ASP A 60 -1.73 -11.23 -0.84
N LYS A 61 -1.66 -12.00 -1.93
CA LYS A 61 -0.90 -11.68 -3.14
C LYS A 61 -1.36 -10.40 -3.82
N GLY A 62 -2.59 -9.97 -3.59
CA GLY A 62 -3.13 -8.72 -4.11
C GLY A 62 -2.79 -7.48 -3.26
N ILE A 63 -2.18 -7.64 -2.08
CA ILE A 63 -1.62 -6.53 -1.30
C ILE A 63 -0.21 -6.24 -1.81
N TYR A 64 0.04 -5.00 -2.23
CA TYR A 64 1.35 -4.61 -2.73
C TYR A 64 1.77 -3.22 -2.29
N VAL A 65 3.08 -3.02 -2.32
CA VAL A 65 3.75 -1.77 -1.99
C VAL A 65 4.10 -1.05 -3.29
N ARG A 66 3.79 0.24 -3.34
CA ARG A 66 4.25 1.14 -4.39
C ARG A 66 5.15 2.19 -3.77
N THR A 67 6.46 2.00 -3.91
CA THR A 67 7.44 3.06 -3.59
C THR A 67 7.41 4.11 -4.71
N TYR A 68 7.35 5.38 -4.34
CA TYR A 68 7.20 6.45 -5.32
C TYR A 68 8.46 6.61 -6.21
N PRO A 69 8.28 6.84 -7.51
CA PRO A 69 9.35 7.30 -8.40
C PRO A 69 9.95 8.61 -7.90
N ASN A 70 11.24 8.86 -8.21
CA ASN A 70 11.97 10.05 -7.73
C ASN A 70 11.25 11.38 -8.05
N ARG A 71 10.51 11.45 -9.16
CA ARG A 71 9.77 12.66 -9.58
C ARG A 71 8.64 13.08 -8.62
N PHE A 72 8.16 12.17 -7.77
CA PHE A 72 7.06 12.42 -6.84
C PHE A 72 7.54 12.52 -5.38
N GLY A 73 8.86 12.61 -5.16
CA GLY A 73 9.44 12.62 -3.83
C GLY A 73 9.65 11.24 -3.22
N LEU A 74 9.93 11.23 -1.91
CA LEU A 74 10.16 10.02 -1.13
C LEU A 74 8.87 9.60 -0.42
N GLY A 75 8.48 8.36 -0.63
CA GLY A 75 7.30 7.80 0.00
C GLY A 75 6.99 6.41 -0.52
N PHE A 76 6.10 5.73 0.18
CA PHE A 76 5.52 4.48 -0.26
C PHE A 76 4.03 4.46 0.05
N MET A 77 3.30 3.62 -0.68
CA MET A 77 1.90 3.36 -0.45
C MET A 77 1.69 1.86 -0.40
N VAL A 78 1.03 1.36 0.64
CA VAL A 78 0.48 0.01 0.65
C VAL A 78 -0.94 0.09 0.11
N THR A 79 -1.25 -0.71 -0.91
CA THR A 79 -2.56 -0.65 -1.56
C THR A 79 -3.06 -2.02 -1.98
N VAL A 80 -4.39 -2.10 -2.08
CA VAL A 80 -5.12 -3.22 -2.64
C VAL A 80 -5.88 -2.85 -3.92
N LYS A 81 -5.78 -1.59 -4.35
CA LYS A 81 -6.39 -1.15 -5.61
C LYS A 81 -5.71 -1.88 -6.77
N PRO A 82 -6.44 -2.44 -7.73
CA PRO A 82 -5.82 -3.13 -8.83
C PRO A 82 -5.01 -2.18 -9.71
N PHE A 83 -3.86 -2.64 -10.20
CA PHE A 83 -3.05 -1.91 -11.17
C PHE A 83 -2.51 -2.90 -12.20
N GLY A 84 -3.01 -2.81 -13.44
CA GLY A 84 -2.85 -3.88 -14.43
C GLY A 84 -3.40 -5.20 -13.87
N LYS A 85 -2.59 -6.26 -13.93
CA LYS A 85 -2.95 -7.59 -13.37
C LYS A 85 -2.75 -7.72 -11.85
N LYS A 86 -2.11 -6.74 -11.19
CA LYS A 86 -1.90 -6.77 -9.73
C LYS A 86 -3.19 -6.46 -9.00
N GLY A 87 -3.47 -7.16 -7.90
CA GLY A 87 -4.70 -6.98 -7.12
C GLY A 87 -5.96 -7.58 -7.77
N ILE A 88 -5.81 -8.24 -8.92
CA ILE A 88 -6.89 -8.97 -9.59
C ILE A 88 -6.85 -10.44 -9.15
N HIS A 89 -8.02 -10.94 -8.76
CA HIS A 89 -8.24 -12.34 -8.40
C HIS A 89 -9.08 -13.02 -9.48
N GLU A 90 -8.71 -14.24 -9.85
CA GLU A 90 -9.48 -15.05 -10.79
C GLU A 90 -10.39 -15.97 -9.99
N ASN A 91 -11.71 -15.87 -10.22
CA ASN A 91 -12.67 -16.71 -9.51
C ASN A 91 -12.75 -18.13 -10.11
N ARG A 92 -13.56 -19.00 -9.49
CA ARG A 92 -13.78 -20.38 -9.98
C ARG A 92 -14.32 -20.50 -11.41
N ARG A 93 -14.87 -19.41 -11.98
CA ARG A 93 -15.39 -19.31 -13.34
C ARG A 93 -14.44 -18.57 -14.28
N SER A 94 -13.16 -18.44 -13.90
CA SER A 94 -12.13 -17.72 -14.66
C SER A 94 -12.44 -16.25 -14.97
N LEU A 95 -13.26 -15.61 -14.12
CA LEU A 95 -13.53 -14.19 -14.21
C LEU A 95 -12.60 -13.42 -13.30
N GLU A 96 -11.98 -12.38 -13.85
CA GLU A 96 -11.18 -11.40 -13.12
C GLU A 96 -12.06 -10.54 -12.21
N LYS A 97 -11.68 -10.44 -10.93
CA LYS A 97 -12.39 -9.72 -9.89
C LYS A 97 -11.40 -9.01 -8.96
N PRO A 98 -11.56 -7.69 -8.71
CA PRO A 98 -10.72 -6.97 -7.75
C PRO A 98 -11.22 -7.20 -6.31
N VAL A 99 -11.18 -8.45 -5.85
CA VAL A 99 -11.82 -8.88 -4.59
C VAL A 99 -11.30 -8.11 -3.39
N LEU A 100 -9.99 -7.84 -3.31
CA LEU A 100 -9.43 -7.10 -2.18
C LEU A 100 -9.82 -5.62 -2.15
N MET A 101 -9.95 -4.98 -3.32
CA MET A 101 -10.46 -3.61 -3.38
C MET A 101 -11.90 -3.54 -2.84
N TRP A 102 -12.72 -4.52 -3.21
CA TRP A 102 -14.08 -4.65 -2.69
C TRP A 102 -14.12 -5.01 -1.22
N ALA A 103 -13.17 -5.81 -0.74
CA ALA A 103 -13.04 -6.13 0.67
C ALA A 103 -12.65 -4.90 1.50
N GLU A 104 -11.80 -4.03 0.97
CA GLU A 104 -11.39 -2.80 1.66
C GLU A 104 -12.52 -1.76 1.69
N ASP A 105 -13.08 -1.41 0.53
CA ASP A 105 -14.08 -0.33 0.42
C ASP A 105 -15.52 -0.77 0.74
N GLY A 106 -15.79 -2.06 0.61
CA GLY A 106 -17.13 -2.60 0.46
C GLY A 106 -17.67 -2.46 -0.97
N THR A 107 -18.81 -3.09 -1.23
CA THR A 107 -19.52 -2.98 -2.51
C THR A 107 -20.86 -2.30 -2.37
N ARG A 108 -21.39 -1.82 -3.49
CA ARG A 108 -22.78 -1.35 -3.54
C ARG A 108 -23.73 -2.52 -3.35
N LEU A 109 -24.90 -2.22 -2.79
CA LEU A 109 -26.03 -3.14 -2.77
C LEU A 109 -26.35 -3.65 -4.16
N ARG A 110 -26.56 -4.97 -4.26
CA ARG A 110 -26.88 -5.67 -5.49
C ARG A 110 -28.37 -6.01 -5.50
N HIS A 111 -28.96 -5.93 -6.69
CA HIS A 111 -30.35 -6.27 -6.95
C HIS A 111 -30.39 -7.22 -8.14
N VAL A 112 -31.26 -8.22 -8.08
CA VAL A 112 -31.58 -9.08 -9.23
C VAL A 112 -32.65 -8.43 -10.11
N GLY A 113 -32.98 -9.07 -11.23
CA GLY A 113 -34.06 -8.62 -12.12
C GLY A 113 -33.64 -7.58 -13.17
N LYS A 114 -34.59 -7.17 -14.00
CA LYS A 114 -34.38 -6.26 -15.13
C LYS A 114 -34.24 -4.82 -14.63
N ARG A 115 -33.57 -3.96 -15.42
CA ARG A 115 -33.50 -2.53 -15.12
C ARG A 115 -34.86 -1.92 -15.47
N THR A 116 -35.53 -1.31 -14.51
CA THR A 116 -36.85 -0.70 -14.73
C THR A 116 -36.75 0.79 -15.01
N SER A 117 -35.81 1.48 -14.36
CA SER A 117 -35.55 2.89 -14.60
C SER A 117 -34.13 3.29 -14.21
N SER A 118 -33.75 4.52 -14.58
CA SER A 118 -32.46 5.09 -14.19
C SER A 118 -32.62 6.51 -13.67
N PHE A 119 -31.75 6.91 -12.76
CA PHE A 119 -31.69 8.28 -12.22
C PHE A 119 -30.23 8.69 -12.04
N PHE A 120 -29.96 9.98 -12.04
CA PHE A 120 -28.63 10.49 -11.76
C PHE A 120 -28.47 10.80 -10.27
N SER A 121 -27.31 10.45 -9.72
CA SER A 121 -26.90 10.86 -8.37
C SER A 121 -25.46 11.34 -8.39
N LYS A 122 -24.98 11.95 -7.30
CA LYS A 122 -23.55 12.20 -7.11
C LYS A 122 -22.85 10.94 -6.59
N SER A 123 -21.63 10.71 -7.06
CA SER A 123 -20.73 9.69 -6.54
C SER A 123 -20.23 10.12 -5.17
N ARG A 124 -20.35 9.26 -4.16
CA ARG A 124 -19.80 9.51 -2.82
C ARG A 124 -18.26 9.54 -2.77
N TRP A 125 -17.60 9.03 -3.80
CA TRP A 125 -16.13 8.95 -3.87
C TRP A 125 -15.52 10.06 -4.72
N SER A 126 -16.19 10.47 -5.79
CA SER A 126 -15.64 11.43 -6.77
C SER A 126 -16.47 12.71 -6.92
N GLY A 127 -17.64 12.81 -6.28
CA GLY A 127 -18.58 13.93 -6.46
C GLY A 127 -19.27 13.97 -7.83
N ASN A 128 -18.72 13.27 -8.83
CA ASN A 128 -19.21 13.27 -10.20
C ASN A 128 -20.62 12.69 -10.32
N ARG A 129 -21.37 13.20 -11.32
CA ARG A 129 -22.71 12.71 -11.64
C ARG A 129 -22.63 11.30 -12.23
N VAL A 130 -23.26 10.33 -11.58
CA VAL A 130 -23.30 8.92 -11.98
C VAL A 130 -24.74 8.47 -12.19
N ARG A 131 -24.95 7.66 -13.24
CA ARG A 131 -26.25 7.04 -13.51
C ARG A 131 -26.44 5.82 -12.63
N GLN A 132 -27.49 5.84 -11.81
CA GLN A 132 -27.97 4.71 -11.04
C GLN A 132 -29.15 4.06 -11.75
N TYR A 133 -29.41 2.80 -11.42
CA TYR A 133 -30.49 2.01 -12.00
C TYR A 133 -31.34 1.42 -10.88
N ARG A 134 -32.66 1.54 -11.01
CA ARG A 134 -33.63 0.74 -10.25
C ARG A 134 -33.85 -0.59 -10.96
N ARG A 135 -34.09 -1.63 -10.18
CA ARG A 135 -34.41 -2.97 -10.67
C ARG A 135 -35.67 -3.48 -9.98
N ASP A 136 -36.43 -4.31 -10.68
CA ASP A 136 -37.68 -4.92 -10.22
C ASP A 136 -37.47 -6.06 -9.20
N GLY A 137 -36.27 -6.64 -9.13
CA GLY A 137 -35.97 -7.76 -8.27
C GLY A 137 -35.51 -7.41 -6.86
N HIS A 138 -35.48 -8.42 -5.99
CA HIS A 138 -35.06 -8.30 -4.60
C HIS A 138 -33.56 -7.99 -4.43
N GLN A 139 -33.19 -7.54 -3.23
CA GLN A 139 -31.83 -7.23 -2.84
C GLN A 139 -31.04 -8.50 -2.50
N THR A 140 -29.86 -8.69 -3.11
CA THR A 140 -28.96 -9.84 -2.84
C THR A 140 -27.76 -9.46 -1.97
N GLY A 141 -27.92 -8.38 -1.21
CA GLY A 141 -26.91 -7.89 -0.27
C GLY A 141 -25.72 -7.17 -0.90
N LYS A 142 -24.82 -6.75 -0.03
CA LYS A 142 -23.56 -6.07 -0.33
C LYS A 142 -22.42 -6.75 0.43
N MET A 143 -21.21 -6.64 -0.10
CA MET A 143 -20.00 -6.97 0.66
C MET A 143 -19.69 -5.81 1.62
N PRO A 144 -19.52 -6.03 2.93
CA PRO A 144 -19.06 -5.01 3.85
C PRO A 144 -17.61 -4.60 3.54
N GLY A 145 -17.26 -3.36 3.85
CA GLY A 145 -15.87 -2.89 3.81
C GLY A 145 -15.19 -3.24 5.12
N TYR A 146 -14.19 -4.12 5.08
CA TYR A 146 -13.46 -4.62 6.23
C TYR A 146 -12.37 -3.67 6.71
N ARG A 147 -11.96 -2.71 5.87
CA ARG A 147 -11.03 -1.61 6.21
C ARG A 147 -9.74 -2.09 6.89
N PHE A 148 -9.15 -3.17 6.39
CA PHE A 148 -7.96 -3.76 7.02
C PHE A 148 -6.71 -2.90 6.78
N LEU A 149 -6.69 -2.05 5.75
CA LEU A 149 -5.60 -1.08 5.59
C LEU A 149 -5.68 0.06 6.62
N ALA A 150 -6.88 0.52 7.00
CA ALA A 150 -7.04 1.52 8.05
C ALA A 150 -6.52 1.01 9.40
N GLU A 151 -6.88 -0.22 9.78
CA GLU A 151 -6.34 -0.86 10.99
C GLU A 151 -4.82 -1.09 10.91
N THR A 152 -4.30 -1.35 9.71
CA THR A 152 -2.84 -1.46 9.51
C THR A 152 -2.15 -0.13 9.74
N GLU A 153 -2.73 0.97 9.27
CA GLU A 153 -2.21 2.32 9.47
C GLU A 153 -2.15 2.65 10.96
N GLU A 154 -3.25 2.44 11.69
CA GLU A 154 -3.31 2.63 13.14
C GLU A 154 -2.23 1.82 13.88
N LYS A 155 -2.03 0.55 13.52
CA LYS A 155 -1.02 -0.33 14.12
C LYS A 155 0.41 0.07 13.81
N THR A 156 0.66 0.73 12.69
CA THR A 156 2.03 1.01 12.22
C THR A 156 2.47 2.45 12.46
N ALA A 157 1.53 3.40 12.52
CA ALA A 157 1.78 4.85 12.54
C ALA A 157 2.91 5.27 13.50
N GLY A 158 2.88 4.82 14.76
CA GLY A 158 3.87 5.21 15.76
C GLY A 158 5.27 4.62 15.57
N SER A 159 5.44 3.62 14.70
CA SER A 159 6.73 2.94 14.50
C SER A 159 7.39 3.22 13.15
N VAL A 160 6.63 3.70 12.16
CA VAL A 160 7.13 3.88 10.77
C VAL A 160 8.35 4.80 10.75
N GLU A 161 8.29 5.94 11.44
CA GLU A 161 9.37 6.92 11.43
C GLU A 161 10.67 6.36 12.01
N ASN A 162 10.60 5.73 13.18
CA ASN A 162 11.77 5.12 13.83
C ASN A 162 12.38 4.00 12.96
N ASN A 163 11.55 3.08 12.45
CA ASN A 163 12.04 1.99 11.59
C ASN A 163 12.70 2.51 10.30
N LEU A 164 12.17 3.62 9.78
CA LEU A 164 12.67 4.26 8.58
C LEU A 164 14.01 4.93 8.85
N PHE A 165 14.12 5.66 9.96
CA PHE A 165 15.38 6.27 10.40
C PHE A 165 16.46 5.20 10.64
N ASP A 166 16.16 4.13 11.38
CA ASP A 166 17.10 3.04 11.65
C ASP A 166 17.58 2.38 10.34
N SER A 167 16.65 2.11 9.43
CA SER A 167 16.97 1.51 8.13
C SER A 167 17.77 2.48 7.25
N PHE A 168 17.51 3.77 7.36
CA PHE A 168 18.24 4.79 6.62
C PHE A 168 19.67 4.94 7.16
N GLN A 169 19.83 5.09 8.47
CA GLN A 169 21.13 5.14 9.13
C GLN A 169 21.98 3.92 8.76
N SER A 170 21.41 2.70 8.87
CA SER A 170 22.13 1.48 8.48
C SER A 170 22.55 1.48 7.00
N ASN A 171 21.73 2.04 6.10
CA ASN A 171 22.08 2.13 4.69
C ASN A 171 23.18 3.17 4.42
N ILE A 172 23.17 4.29 5.15
CA ILE A 172 24.19 5.35 5.09
C ILE A 172 25.53 4.82 5.59
N GLU A 173 25.56 4.16 6.75
CA GLU A 173 26.78 3.55 7.29
C GLU A 173 27.38 2.51 6.33
N LYS A 174 26.54 1.68 5.70
CA LYS A 174 27.00 0.71 4.68
C LYS A 174 27.57 1.40 3.45
N ALA A 175 26.98 2.52 3.02
CA ALA A 175 27.47 3.29 1.89
C ALA A 175 28.79 3.99 2.20
N ALA A 176 28.92 4.56 3.40
CA ALA A 176 30.13 5.21 3.89
C ALA A 176 31.31 4.24 3.97
N LYS A 177 31.10 3.05 4.58
CA LYS A 177 32.11 1.98 4.60
C LYS A 177 32.59 1.59 3.21
N LYS A 178 31.69 1.52 2.24
CA LYS A 178 32.04 1.18 0.85
C LYS A 178 32.91 2.26 0.18
N GLN A 179 32.83 3.50 0.64
CA GLN A 179 33.62 4.63 0.13
C GLN A 179 34.88 4.92 0.95
N GLY A 180 35.17 4.13 1.99
CA GLY A 180 36.32 4.33 2.88
C GLY A 180 36.18 5.55 3.81
N LEU A 181 34.95 6.01 4.03
CA LEU A 181 34.65 7.12 4.95
C LEU A 181 34.44 6.63 6.41
N MET A 182 34.52 5.29 6.61
CA MET A 182 34.44 4.53 7.87
C MET A 182 35.11 3.19 7.69
#